data_AF-A0AAE0ED27-F1
#
_entry.id   AF-A0AAE0ED27-F1
#
_cell.length_a   1.000
_cell.length_b   1.000
_cell.length_c   1.000
_cell.angle_alpha   90.00
_cell.angle_beta   90.00
_cell.angle_gamma   90.00
#
_symmetry.space_group_name_H-M   'P 1'
#
loop_
_entity.id
_entity.type
_entity.pdbx_description
1 polymer ?
#
loop_
_entity_poly.entity_id
_entity_poly.type
_entity_poly.pdbx_seq_one_letter_code
_entity_poly.pdbx_strand_id
1 'polypeptide(L)'
;MAKKHGGYENIGFLEKDIRNHLDKERRLTLASGDAKAMLEHFMHMQEENPNFFYAMDLDEEQRLKNVFWVDAKSREDYKVFGDVVSFDTTYITNKYKMSFAPFIGVNNHFQSILLGCALLADETTSTFVWLMQTWVRAMGGKSPISILTDQDKAMKAAISIVFPNTRHRFCLWHIMRKILEKLGHVIRENYNFMRIFNDCIYNSWLEEDFEKKMAAHD
;
A
#
# COMPACT_ATOMS: atom_id res chain seq x y z
N MET A 1 -37.05 3.22 47.51
CA MET A 1 -36.71 4.65 47.38
C MET A 1 -35.25 4.83 47.77
N ALA A 2 -34.44 5.43 46.88
CA ALA A 2 -33.04 5.82 47.08
C ALA A 2 -32.15 4.89 47.95
N LYS A 3 -31.65 3.80 47.35
CA LYS A 3 -30.33 3.17 47.61
C LYS A 3 -30.27 1.83 46.87
N LYS A 4 -29.53 1.79 45.75
CA LYS A 4 -28.66 0.67 45.33
C LYS A 4 -28.14 0.86 43.89
N HIS A 5 -26.81 0.77 43.78
CA HIS A 5 -25.96 0.66 42.57
C HIS A 5 -25.58 1.96 41.83
N GLY A 6 -24.54 2.65 42.30
CA GLY A 6 -23.92 3.78 41.59
C GLY A 6 -22.41 3.65 41.53
N GLY A 7 -21.88 3.28 40.37
CA GLY A 7 -20.45 3.32 40.04
C GLY A 7 -20.20 2.84 38.61
N TYR A 8 -19.54 3.66 37.80
CA TYR A 8 -19.15 3.42 36.39
C TYR A 8 -18.04 2.35 36.24
N GLU A 9 -17.98 1.35 37.13
CA GLU A 9 -16.93 0.32 37.16
C GLU A 9 -17.44 -1.09 36.81
N ASN A 10 -18.69 -1.21 36.32
CA ASN A 10 -19.30 -2.50 35.98
C ASN A 10 -19.89 -2.54 34.56
N ILE A 11 -19.16 -2.04 33.56
CA ILE A 11 -19.42 -2.40 32.17
C ILE A 11 -18.48 -3.54 31.83
N GLY A 12 -18.93 -4.76 32.12
CA GLY A 12 -18.25 -6.01 31.77
C GLY A 12 -18.29 -6.31 30.27
N PHE A 13 -17.71 -5.42 29.47
CA PHE A 13 -17.37 -5.67 28.07
C PHE A 13 -15.94 -5.16 27.86
N LEU A 14 -14.97 -6.08 27.90
CA LEU A 14 -13.61 -5.74 27.49
C LEU A 14 -13.64 -5.35 26.00
N GLU A 15 -12.81 -4.41 25.55
CA GLU A 15 -12.59 -4.12 24.13
C GLU A 15 -12.23 -5.41 23.35
N LYS A 16 -11.58 -6.35 24.05
CA LYS A 16 -11.29 -7.71 23.60
C LYS A 16 -12.56 -8.52 23.33
N ASP A 17 -13.62 -8.38 24.13
CA ASP A 17 -14.88 -9.08 23.93
C ASP A 17 -15.66 -8.53 22.74
N ILE A 18 -15.57 -7.22 22.50
CA ILE A 18 -16.15 -6.57 21.31
C ILE A 18 -15.40 -7.03 20.06
N ARG A 19 -14.05 -7.06 20.08
CA ARG A 19 -13.25 -7.64 18.99
C ARG A 19 -13.58 -9.11 18.76
N ASN A 20 -13.61 -9.91 19.83
CA ASN A 20 -13.94 -11.34 19.75
C ASN A 20 -15.35 -11.56 19.19
N HIS A 21 -16.32 -10.71 19.52
CA HIS A 21 -17.68 -10.78 18.99
C HIS A 21 -17.73 -10.40 17.51
N LEU A 22 -17.10 -9.28 17.12
CA LEU A 22 -16.99 -8.85 15.74
C LEU A 22 -16.21 -9.85 14.87
N ASP A 23 -15.17 -10.48 15.43
CA ASP A 23 -14.39 -11.53 14.78
C ASP A 23 -15.21 -12.82 14.64
N LYS A 24 -16.04 -13.14 15.63
CA LYS A 24 -16.99 -14.27 15.54
C LYS A 24 -18.07 -14.02 14.49
N GLU A 25 -18.59 -12.80 14.39
CA GLU A 25 -19.55 -12.42 13.34
C GLU A 25 -18.88 -12.45 11.95
N ARG A 26 -17.66 -11.92 11.79
CA ARG A 26 -16.87 -11.98 10.55
C ARG A 26 -16.54 -13.42 10.12
N ARG A 27 -16.25 -14.31 11.07
CA ARG A 27 -16.04 -15.75 10.82
C ARG A 27 -17.30 -16.45 10.30
N LEU A 28 -18.48 -15.93 10.60
CA LEU A 28 -19.77 -16.49 10.17
C LEU A 28 -20.19 -15.97 8.78
N THR A 29 -19.76 -14.77 8.39
CA THR A 29 -20.18 -14.10 7.15
C THR A 29 -19.24 -14.31 5.95
N LEU A 30 -17.98 -14.70 6.15
CA LEU A 30 -17.10 -15.10 5.04
C LEU A 30 -17.58 -16.44 4.42
N ALA A 31 -17.92 -16.42 3.13
CA ALA A 31 -18.26 -17.63 2.38
C ALA A 31 -17.23 -18.75 2.61
N SER A 32 -17.69 -19.99 2.78
CA SER A 32 -16.82 -21.15 3.03
C SER A 32 -15.76 -21.29 1.92
N GLY A 33 -14.49 -21.40 2.31
CA GLY A 33 -13.35 -21.50 1.38
C GLY A 33 -12.11 -20.73 1.84
N ASP A 34 -11.29 -20.31 0.87
CA ASP A 34 -9.97 -19.68 1.10
C ASP A 34 -10.02 -18.40 1.94
N ALA A 35 -11.07 -17.57 1.82
CA ALA A 35 -11.17 -16.32 2.57
C ALA A 35 -11.30 -16.56 4.08
N LYS A 36 -12.06 -17.59 4.49
CA LYS A 36 -12.17 -18.00 5.89
C LYS A 36 -10.85 -18.58 6.40
N ALA A 37 -10.19 -19.43 5.61
CA ALA A 37 -8.88 -19.98 5.96
C ALA A 37 -7.82 -18.87 6.13
N MET A 38 -7.84 -17.85 5.27
CA MET A 38 -6.97 -16.67 5.39
C MET A 38 -7.26 -15.87 6.67
N LEU A 39 -8.54 -15.63 7.01
CA LEU A 39 -8.90 -14.96 8.26
C LEU A 39 -8.39 -15.76 9.47
N GLU A 40 -8.65 -17.06 9.52
CA GLU A 40 -8.20 -17.93 10.63
C GLU A 40 -6.67 -17.92 10.76
N HIS A 41 -5.96 -17.94 9.63
CA HIS A 41 -4.50 -17.84 9.61
C HIS A 41 -4.01 -16.49 10.16
N PHE A 42 -4.59 -15.38 9.73
CA PHE A 42 -4.21 -14.04 10.21
C PHE A 42 -4.54 -13.81 11.67
N MET A 43 -5.66 -14.35 12.15
CA MET A 43 -5.98 -14.35 13.58
C MET A 43 -4.93 -15.10 14.38
N HIS A 44 -4.53 -16.29 13.92
CA HIS A 44 -3.48 -17.06 14.57
C HIS A 44 -2.14 -16.31 14.59
N MET A 45 -1.72 -15.71 13.46
CA MET A 45 -0.49 -14.92 13.43
C MET A 45 -0.55 -13.69 14.35
N GLN A 46 -1.72 -13.06 14.51
CA GLN A 46 -1.90 -11.96 15.45
C GLN A 46 -1.90 -12.42 16.92
N GLU A 47 -2.43 -13.61 17.21
CA GLU A 47 -2.36 -14.23 18.55
C GLU A 47 -0.91 -14.55 18.93
N GLU A 48 -0.12 -15.09 18.00
CA GLU A 48 1.31 -15.37 18.21
C GLU A 48 2.15 -14.10 18.30
N ASN A 49 1.80 -13.08 17.51
CA ASN A 49 2.50 -11.81 17.47
C ASN A 49 1.52 -10.63 17.44
N PRO A 50 1.25 -9.98 18.59
CA PRO A 50 0.34 -8.85 18.68
C PRO A 50 0.72 -7.64 17.80
N ASN A 51 1.97 -7.58 17.33
CA ASN A 51 2.42 -6.56 16.38
C ASN A 51 2.13 -6.92 14.92
N PHE A 52 1.73 -8.15 14.60
CA PHE A 52 1.12 -8.44 13.31
C PHE A 52 -0.22 -7.70 13.19
N PHE A 53 -0.46 -7.10 12.03
CA PHE A 53 -1.68 -6.37 11.75
C PHE A 53 -2.28 -6.82 10.42
N TYR A 54 -3.59 -6.98 10.39
CA TYR A 54 -4.34 -7.24 9.17
C TYR A 54 -5.69 -6.51 9.20
N ALA A 55 -6.27 -6.33 8.03
CA ALA A 55 -7.63 -5.83 7.87
C ALA A 55 -8.28 -6.47 6.64
N MET A 56 -9.59 -6.72 6.74
CA MET A 56 -10.39 -7.28 5.66
C MET A 56 -11.56 -6.34 5.38
N ASP A 57 -11.74 -5.99 4.11
CA ASP A 57 -12.86 -5.24 3.56
C ASP A 57 -13.85 -6.23 2.94
N LEU A 58 -15.12 -6.11 3.27
CA LEU A 58 -16.18 -6.98 2.76
C LEU A 58 -17.11 -6.17 1.86
N ASP A 59 -17.64 -6.81 0.82
CA ASP A 59 -18.70 -6.21 0.00
C ASP A 59 -20.08 -6.27 0.68
N GLU A 60 -21.10 -5.78 -0.02
CA GLU A 60 -22.49 -5.75 0.47
C GLU A 60 -23.04 -7.16 0.70
N GLU A 61 -22.55 -8.15 -0.04
CA GLU A 61 -22.87 -9.58 0.12
C GLU A 61 -21.96 -10.31 1.12
N GLN A 62 -21.17 -9.57 1.91
CA GLN A 62 -20.23 -10.10 2.91
C GLN A 62 -19.09 -10.98 2.35
N ARG A 63 -18.78 -10.84 1.07
CA ARG A 63 -17.64 -11.53 0.45
C ARG A 63 -16.39 -10.69 0.63
N LEU A 64 -15.24 -11.38 0.72
CA LEU A 64 -13.95 -10.70 0.79
C LEU A 64 -13.72 -9.87 -0.47
N LYS A 65 -13.63 -8.54 -0.28
CA LYS A 65 -13.33 -7.59 -1.34
C LYS A 65 -11.84 -7.24 -1.33
N ASN A 66 -11.32 -6.78 -0.20
CA ASN A 66 -9.92 -6.37 -0.09
C ASN A 66 -9.32 -6.94 1.19
N VAL A 67 -8.03 -7.22 1.18
CA VAL A 67 -7.31 -7.65 2.39
C VAL A 67 -5.95 -7.00 2.42
N PHE A 68 -5.56 -6.53 3.60
CA PHE A 68 -4.26 -5.94 3.88
C PHE A 68 -3.63 -6.67 5.07
N TRP A 69 -2.32 -6.89 5.02
CA TRP A 69 -1.56 -7.39 6.16
C TRP A 69 -0.13 -6.86 6.19
N VAL A 70 0.43 -6.84 7.39
CA VAL A 70 1.80 -6.42 7.65
C VAL A 70 2.34 -7.10 8.91
N ASP A 71 3.57 -7.59 8.82
CA ASP A 71 4.24 -8.21 9.96
C ASP A 71 4.86 -7.20 10.92
N ALA A 72 5.20 -7.67 12.11
CA ALA A 72 5.79 -6.84 13.16
C ALA A 72 7.10 -6.17 12.73
N LYS A 73 7.92 -6.89 11.95
CA LYS A 73 9.20 -6.39 11.46
C LYS A 73 9.00 -5.23 10.49
N SER A 74 8.11 -5.38 9.52
CA SER A 74 7.78 -4.37 8.51
C SER A 74 7.28 -3.08 9.16
N ARG A 75 6.48 -3.19 10.23
CA ARG A 75 6.02 -2.04 11.01
C ARG A 75 7.16 -1.34 11.75
N GLU A 76 8.14 -2.10 12.25
CA GLU A 76 9.33 -1.53 12.89
C GLU A 76 10.27 -0.89 11.86
N ASP A 77 10.51 -1.58 10.75
CA ASP A 77 11.31 -1.09 9.64
C ASP A 77 10.73 0.23 9.10
N TYR A 78 9.40 0.36 9.01
CA TYR A 78 8.77 1.60 8.57
C TYR A 78 9.08 2.81 9.47
N LYS A 79 9.30 2.61 10.78
CA LYS A 79 9.65 3.72 11.68
C LYS A 79 10.97 4.37 11.28
N VAL A 80 11.91 3.56 10.77
CA VAL A 80 13.27 3.96 10.40
C VAL A 80 13.39 4.28 8.90
N PHE A 81 12.73 3.50 8.05
CA PHE A 81 12.90 3.49 6.59
C PHE A 81 11.65 3.92 5.82
N GLY A 82 10.65 4.48 6.51
CA GLY A 82 9.35 4.85 5.94
C GLY A 82 9.30 6.20 5.20
N ASP A 83 10.43 6.87 5.04
CA ASP A 83 10.46 8.21 4.43
C ASP A 83 10.07 8.18 2.94
N VAL A 84 10.49 7.14 2.22
CA VAL A 84 10.15 6.94 0.81
C VAL A 84 9.56 5.54 0.64
N VAL A 85 8.36 5.48 0.07
CA VAL A 85 7.65 4.22 -0.18
C VAL A 85 7.30 4.11 -1.64
N SER A 86 7.58 2.97 -2.26
CA SER A 86 7.07 2.59 -3.56
C SER A 86 5.81 1.75 -3.37
N PHE A 87 4.78 2.04 -4.16
CA PHE A 87 3.52 1.32 -4.17
C PHE A 87 3.06 1.12 -5.61
N ASP A 88 2.71 -0.11 -5.94
CA ASP A 88 2.24 -0.48 -7.27
C ASP A 88 1.29 -1.68 -7.18
N THR A 89 0.37 -1.81 -8.12
CA THR A 89 -0.48 -2.99 -8.25
C THR A 89 0.04 -3.88 -9.36
N THR A 90 0.24 -5.15 -9.02
CA THR A 90 0.57 -6.17 -10.00
C THR A 90 -0.65 -7.03 -10.24
N TYR A 91 -1.05 -7.14 -11.51
CA TYR A 91 -2.10 -8.07 -11.90
C TYR A 91 -1.58 -9.49 -11.75
N ILE A 92 -1.98 -10.17 -10.67
CA ILE A 92 -1.68 -11.58 -10.48
C ILE A 92 -2.81 -12.40 -11.11
N THR A 93 -2.45 -13.38 -11.93
CA THR A 93 -3.37 -14.40 -12.46
C THR A 93 -3.74 -15.43 -11.38
N ASN A 94 -4.10 -14.98 -10.18
CA ASN A 94 -4.66 -15.88 -9.17
C ASN A 94 -6.08 -16.27 -9.61
N LYS A 95 -6.61 -17.38 -9.06
CA LYS A 95 -7.95 -17.87 -9.43
C LYS A 95 -9.08 -16.86 -9.17
N TYR A 96 -8.80 -15.83 -8.39
CA TYR A 96 -9.72 -14.76 -8.00
C TYR A 96 -9.52 -13.45 -8.78
N LYS A 97 -8.50 -13.37 -9.64
CA LYS A 97 -8.10 -12.17 -10.40
C LYS A 97 -7.90 -10.92 -9.53
N MET A 98 -7.45 -11.10 -8.29
CA MET A 98 -7.16 -9.98 -7.39
C MET A 98 -5.77 -9.41 -7.67
N SER A 99 -5.67 -8.09 -7.72
CA SER A 99 -4.39 -7.39 -7.83
C SER A 99 -3.61 -7.49 -6.52
N PHE A 100 -2.32 -7.76 -6.60
CA PHE A 100 -1.41 -7.74 -5.46
C PHE A 100 -0.70 -6.39 -5.36
N ALA A 101 -0.76 -5.78 -4.19
CA ALA A 101 -0.34 -4.41 -3.96
C ALA A 101 0.66 -4.32 -2.79
N PRO A 102 1.97 -4.49 -3.05
CA PRO A 102 2.98 -4.36 -2.01
C PRO A 102 3.35 -2.89 -1.75
N PHE A 103 3.57 -2.56 -0.48
CA PHE A 103 4.28 -1.34 -0.07
C PHE A 103 5.75 -1.70 0.12
N ILE A 104 6.64 -1.04 -0.63
CA ILE A 104 8.07 -1.34 -0.63
C ILE A 104 8.85 -0.12 -0.19
N GLY A 105 9.71 -0.27 0.82
CA GLY A 105 10.69 0.73 1.24
C GLY A 105 12.09 0.36 0.79
N VAL A 106 13.07 1.15 1.23
CA VAL A 106 14.50 0.89 0.99
C VAL A 106 15.27 1.12 2.28
N ASN A 107 16.18 0.21 2.64
CA ASN A 107 17.06 0.38 3.80
C ASN A 107 18.35 1.13 3.46
N ASN A 108 19.22 1.36 4.46
CA ASN A 108 20.50 2.06 4.30
C ASN A 108 21.52 1.35 3.38
N HIS A 109 21.25 0.10 2.98
CA HIS A 109 22.06 -0.66 2.04
C HIS A 109 21.47 -0.68 0.62
N PHE A 110 20.49 0.19 0.35
CA PHE A 110 19.75 0.23 -0.91
C PHE A 110 19.00 -1.07 -1.25
N GLN A 111 18.68 -1.87 -0.23
CA GLN A 111 17.91 -3.10 -0.41
C GLN A 111 16.43 -2.82 -0.22
N SER A 112 15.61 -3.39 -1.09
CA SER A 112 14.16 -3.34 -0.97
C SER A 112 13.69 -4.06 0.29
N ILE A 113 12.78 -3.42 1.02
CA ILE A 113 12.13 -4.00 2.20
C ILE A 113 10.61 -3.98 2.01
N LEU A 114 9.94 -5.06 2.39
CA LEU A 114 8.48 -5.11 2.38
C LEU A 114 7.96 -4.34 3.60
N LEU A 115 7.02 -3.44 3.38
CA LEU A 115 6.36 -2.61 4.40
C LEU A 115 4.87 -2.97 4.53
N GLY A 116 4.52 -4.20 4.19
CA GLY A 116 3.14 -4.70 4.11
C GLY A 116 2.65 -4.85 2.67
N CYS A 117 1.53 -5.53 2.51
CA CYS A 117 0.94 -5.79 1.21
C CYS A 117 -0.57 -6.04 1.31
N ALA A 118 -1.22 -6.00 0.15
CA ALA A 118 -2.64 -6.23 0.03
C ALA A 118 -3.01 -7.05 -1.21
N LEU A 119 -4.21 -7.65 -1.15
CA LEU A 119 -4.93 -8.15 -2.30
C LEU A 119 -6.20 -7.31 -2.47
N LEU A 120 -6.42 -6.84 -3.70
CA LEU A 120 -7.49 -5.91 -4.04
C LEU A 120 -8.40 -6.52 -5.11
N ALA A 121 -9.72 -6.42 -4.92
CA ALA A 121 -10.69 -6.86 -5.91
C ALA A 121 -10.77 -5.91 -7.12
N ASP A 122 -10.47 -4.63 -6.93
CA ASP A 122 -10.49 -3.61 -7.97
C ASP A 122 -9.45 -2.52 -7.71
N GLU A 123 -9.15 -1.72 -8.74
CA GLU A 123 -8.20 -0.61 -8.69
C GLU A 123 -8.94 0.74 -8.73
N THR A 124 -9.97 0.87 -7.90
CA THR A 124 -10.76 2.09 -7.78
C THR A 124 -10.20 3.04 -6.72
N THR A 125 -10.54 4.32 -6.81
CA THR A 125 -10.10 5.32 -5.83
C THR A 125 -10.55 4.97 -4.41
N SER A 126 -11.78 4.46 -4.23
CA SER A 126 -12.31 4.08 -2.92
C SER A 126 -11.54 2.90 -2.33
N THR A 127 -11.19 1.89 -3.14
CA THR A 127 -10.36 0.76 -2.71
C THR A 127 -8.96 1.21 -2.30
N PHE A 128 -8.31 2.10 -3.07
CA PHE A 128 -7.01 2.65 -2.68
C PHE A 128 -7.07 3.54 -1.44
N VAL A 129 -8.14 4.33 -1.27
CA VAL A 129 -8.35 5.12 -0.05
C VAL A 129 -8.46 4.20 1.17
N TRP A 130 -9.28 3.15 1.09
CA TRP A 130 -9.40 2.15 2.16
C TRP A 130 -8.04 1.53 2.50
N LEU A 131 -7.29 1.11 1.47
CA LEU A 131 -5.99 0.48 1.64
C LEU A 131 -4.99 1.44 2.32
N MET A 132 -4.85 2.66 1.80
CA MET A 132 -3.88 3.63 2.29
C MET A 132 -4.22 4.08 3.72
N GLN A 133 -5.50 4.31 4.03
CA GLN A 133 -5.93 4.63 5.40
C GLN A 133 -5.64 3.47 6.37
N THR A 134 -5.88 2.24 5.93
CA THR A 134 -5.58 1.03 6.69
C THR A 134 -4.09 0.88 6.95
N TRP A 135 -3.27 1.09 5.92
CA TRP A 135 -1.82 1.03 6.02
C TRP A 135 -1.28 2.11 6.97
N VAL A 136 -1.76 3.36 6.89
CA VAL A 136 -1.39 4.43 7.85
C VAL A 136 -1.71 4.03 9.28
N ARG A 137 -2.90 3.45 9.52
CA ARG A 137 -3.29 2.97 10.84
C ARG A 137 -2.33 1.89 11.35
N ALA A 138 -1.97 0.94 10.49
CA ALA A 138 -1.00 -0.10 10.84
C ALA A 138 0.39 0.48 11.18
N MET A 139 0.77 1.54 10.48
CA MET A 139 2.03 2.27 10.64
C MET A 139 2.02 3.34 11.75
N GLY A 140 1.05 3.29 12.66
CA GLY A 140 0.99 4.19 13.82
C GLY A 140 0.62 5.63 13.47
N GLY A 141 -0.09 5.83 12.37
CA GLY A 141 -0.56 7.16 11.93
C GLY A 141 0.47 7.97 11.13
N LYS A 142 1.65 7.42 10.85
CA LYS A 142 2.72 8.11 10.11
C LYS A 142 2.58 7.88 8.60
N SER A 143 2.34 8.95 7.84
CA SER A 143 2.42 8.95 6.38
C SER A 143 3.88 9.07 5.88
N PRO A 144 4.21 8.57 4.67
CA PRO A 144 5.55 8.68 4.12
C PRO A 144 5.82 10.12 3.69
N ILE A 145 7.09 10.51 3.59
CA ILE A 145 7.47 11.84 3.08
C ILE A 145 7.24 11.89 1.57
N SER A 146 7.61 10.81 0.85
CA SER A 146 7.36 10.66 -0.58
C SER A 146 6.81 9.27 -0.90
N ILE A 147 5.90 9.23 -1.87
CA ILE A 147 5.37 7.96 -2.39
C ILE A 147 5.60 7.90 -3.91
N LEU A 148 6.14 6.77 -4.36
CA LEU A 148 6.39 6.44 -5.75
C LEU A 148 5.31 5.48 -6.24
N THR A 149 4.53 5.87 -7.25
CA THR A 149 3.54 4.97 -7.87
C THR A 149 3.66 5.01 -9.40
N ASP A 150 2.85 4.22 -10.08
CA ASP A 150 2.63 4.40 -11.51
C ASP A 150 1.79 5.67 -11.81
N GLN A 151 1.33 5.81 -13.05
CA GLN A 151 0.51 6.95 -13.49
C GLN A 151 -0.99 6.69 -13.40
N ASP A 152 -1.43 5.78 -12.52
CA ASP A 152 -2.84 5.49 -12.34
C ASP A 152 -3.60 6.69 -11.71
N LYS A 153 -4.78 6.96 -12.27
CA LYS A 153 -5.61 8.10 -11.86
C LYS A 153 -6.28 7.87 -10.52
N ALA A 154 -6.68 6.63 -10.22
CA ALA A 154 -7.33 6.27 -8.98
C ALA A 154 -6.33 6.33 -7.80
N MET A 155 -5.11 5.81 -7.99
CA MET A 155 -4.02 5.96 -7.01
C MET A 155 -3.71 7.43 -6.74
N LYS A 156 -3.54 8.26 -7.78
CA LYS A 156 -3.28 9.69 -7.62
C LYS A 156 -4.37 10.39 -6.80
N ALA A 157 -5.64 10.07 -7.08
CA ALA A 157 -6.76 10.63 -6.34
C ALA A 157 -6.77 10.17 -4.88
N ALA A 158 -6.53 8.88 -4.61
CA ALA A 158 -6.47 8.34 -3.26
C ALA A 158 -5.32 8.93 -2.44
N ILE A 159 -4.14 9.07 -3.03
CA ILE A 159 -2.97 9.71 -2.40
C ILE A 159 -3.30 11.15 -2.01
N SER A 160 -3.95 11.91 -2.90
CA SER A 160 -4.35 13.29 -2.60
C SER A 160 -5.33 13.39 -1.42
N ILE A 161 -6.16 12.36 -1.21
CA ILE A 161 -7.11 12.28 -0.11
C ILE A 161 -6.45 11.87 1.21
N VAL A 162 -5.63 10.81 1.18
CA VAL A 162 -5.08 10.18 2.40
C VAL A 162 -3.75 10.79 2.83
N PHE A 163 -2.97 11.28 1.87
CA PHE A 163 -1.61 11.76 2.05
C PHE A 163 -1.41 13.21 1.53
N PRO A 164 -2.19 14.19 2.03
CA PRO A 164 -2.20 15.55 1.45
C PRO A 164 -0.84 16.27 1.50
N ASN A 165 0.05 15.87 2.43
CA ASN A 165 1.38 16.45 2.61
C ASN A 165 2.51 15.58 2.04
N THR A 166 2.20 14.40 1.51
CA THR A 166 3.20 13.50 0.92
C THR A 166 3.50 13.93 -0.51
N ARG A 167 4.78 13.91 -0.90
CA ARG A 167 5.17 14.17 -2.27
C ARG A 167 4.88 12.95 -3.13
N HIS A 168 3.91 13.07 -4.02
CA HIS A 168 3.63 12.04 -5.03
C HIS A 168 4.62 12.17 -6.19
N ARG A 169 5.34 11.08 -6.46
CA ARG A 169 6.30 10.96 -7.56
C ARG A 169 5.96 9.73 -8.40
N PHE A 170 6.35 9.75 -9.68
CA PHE A 170 6.16 8.60 -10.55
C PHE A 170 7.38 7.68 -10.49
N CYS A 171 7.12 6.38 -10.49
CA CYS A 171 8.14 5.34 -10.52
C CYS A 171 8.94 5.43 -11.82
N LEU A 172 10.26 5.53 -11.68
CA LEU A 172 11.17 5.67 -12.81
C LEU A 172 11.05 4.49 -13.78
N TRP A 173 10.90 3.26 -13.28
CA TRP A 173 10.75 2.08 -14.13
C TRP A 173 9.53 2.19 -15.06
N HIS A 174 8.40 2.68 -14.54
CA HIS A 174 7.20 2.94 -15.34
C HIS A 174 7.41 4.02 -16.40
N ILE A 175 8.12 5.10 -16.05
CA ILE A 175 8.48 6.15 -17.00
C ILE A 175 9.32 5.55 -18.14
N MET A 176 10.38 4.82 -17.80
CA MET A 176 11.29 4.20 -18.77
C MET A 176 10.56 3.22 -19.69
N ARG A 177 9.69 2.37 -19.13
CA ARG A 177 8.88 1.43 -19.93
C ARG A 177 7.97 2.16 -20.92
N LYS A 178 7.28 3.21 -20.47
CA LYS A 178 6.35 3.99 -21.30
C LYS A 178 7.05 4.76 -22.41
N ILE A 179 8.28 5.22 -22.17
CA ILE A 179 9.13 5.84 -23.20
C ILE A 179 9.47 4.82 -24.29
N LEU A 180 9.90 3.62 -23.91
CA LEU A 180 10.18 2.54 -24.87
C LEU A 180 8.94 2.19 -25.72
N GLU A 181 7.77 2.10 -25.08
CA GLU A 181 6.50 1.80 -25.77
C GLU A 181 6.08 2.89 -26.75
N LYS A 182 6.15 4.17 -26.34
CA LYS A 182 5.63 5.29 -27.14
C LYS A 182 6.62 5.84 -28.16
N LEU A 183 7.90 5.88 -27.79
CA LEU A 183 8.98 6.45 -28.60
C LEU A 183 9.84 5.38 -29.28
N GLY A 184 9.38 4.12 -29.30
CA GLY A 184 10.12 3.02 -29.94
C GLY A 184 10.51 3.28 -31.40
N HIS A 185 9.74 4.07 -32.15
CA HIS A 185 10.11 4.49 -33.50
C HIS A 185 11.27 5.50 -33.51
N VAL A 186 11.21 6.55 -32.67
CA VAL A 186 12.29 7.53 -32.49
C VAL A 186 13.58 6.85 -32.04
N ILE A 187 13.48 5.89 -31.12
CA ILE A 187 14.63 5.14 -30.60
C ILE A 187 15.31 4.32 -31.70
N ARG A 188 14.53 3.77 -32.66
CA ARG A 188 15.08 3.05 -33.81
C ARG A 188 15.74 3.98 -34.83
N GLU A 189 15.20 5.17 -35.01
CA GLU A 189 15.71 6.16 -35.97
C GLU A 189 16.91 6.95 -35.41
N ASN A 190 16.98 7.12 -34.09
CA ASN A 190 18.05 7.81 -33.38
C ASN A 190 18.67 6.90 -32.32
N TYR A 191 19.71 6.16 -32.73
CA TYR A 191 20.43 5.21 -31.87
C TYR A 191 21.11 5.86 -30.65
N ASN A 192 21.32 7.17 -30.65
CA ASN A 192 21.90 7.91 -29.51
C ASN A 192 20.85 8.38 -28.51
N PHE A 193 19.56 8.38 -28.86
CA PHE A 193 18.49 8.94 -28.02
C PHE A 193 18.50 8.33 -26.61
N MET A 194 18.48 7.00 -26.50
CA MET A 194 18.44 6.33 -25.19
C MET A 194 19.71 6.57 -24.37
N ARG A 195 20.88 6.74 -25.03
CA ARG A 195 22.13 7.08 -24.34
C ARG A 195 22.06 8.46 -23.71
N ILE A 196 21.63 9.46 -24.48
CA ILE A 196 21.46 10.84 -24.01
C ILE A 196 20.40 10.91 -22.92
N PHE A 197 19.24 10.30 -23.16
CA PHE A 197 18.14 10.31 -22.21
C PHE A 197 18.52 9.66 -20.88
N ASN A 198 19.23 8.52 -20.91
CA ASN A 198 19.75 7.90 -19.69
C ASN A 198 20.78 8.80 -18.97
N ASP A 199 21.62 9.53 -19.71
CA ASP A 199 22.56 10.48 -19.08
C ASP A 199 21.81 11.63 -18.38
N CYS A 200 20.76 12.16 -18.99
CA CYS A 200 19.91 13.16 -18.37
C CYS A 200 19.29 12.63 -17.07
N ILE A 201 18.74 11.42 -17.08
CA ILE A 201 18.02 10.85 -15.93
C ILE A 201 18.95 10.41 -14.79
N TYR A 202 20.01 9.68 -15.10
CA TYR A 202 20.85 9.04 -14.06
C TYR A 202 22.06 9.88 -13.64
N ASN A 203 22.47 10.86 -14.45
CA ASN A 203 23.64 11.70 -14.17
C ASN A 203 23.25 13.18 -13.95
N SER A 204 22.04 13.45 -13.45
CA SER A 204 21.60 14.79 -13.02
C SER A 204 21.23 14.76 -11.55
N TRP A 205 22.00 15.49 -10.72
CA TRP A 205 21.79 15.54 -9.28
C TRP A 205 20.81 16.66 -8.88
N LEU A 206 20.77 17.72 -9.67
CA LEU A 206 19.87 18.86 -9.49
C LEU A 206 18.88 18.95 -10.65
N GLU A 207 17.72 19.51 -10.37
CA GLU A 207 16.70 19.82 -11.39
C GLU A 207 17.29 20.68 -12.51
N GLU A 208 18.09 21.70 -12.15
CA GLU A 208 18.76 22.55 -13.15
C GLU A 208 19.71 21.78 -14.07
N ASP A 209 20.39 20.75 -13.56
CA ASP A 209 21.29 19.93 -14.37
C ASP A 209 20.48 19.10 -15.36
N PHE A 210 19.36 18.54 -14.90
CA PHE A 210 18.43 17.79 -15.74
C PHE A 210 17.87 18.68 -16.87
N GLU A 211 17.36 19.86 -16.53
CA GLU A 211 16.79 20.80 -17.50
C GLU A 211 17.85 21.27 -18.52
N LYS A 212 19.07 21.60 -18.07
CA LYS A 212 20.18 21.99 -18.95
C LYS A 212 20.56 20.87 -19.92
N LYS A 213 20.68 19.63 -19.44
CA LYS A 213 21.03 18.48 -20.29
C LYS A 213 19.93 18.14 -21.28
N MET A 214 18.66 18.19 -20.87
CA MET A 214 17.54 17.96 -21.77
C MET A 214 17.46 19.03 -22.87
N ALA A 215 17.56 20.31 -22.52
CA ALA A 215 17.50 21.41 -23.49
C ALA A 215 18.70 21.44 -24.46
N ALA A 216 19.84 20.85 -24.11
CA ALA A 216 20.99 20.76 -25.01
C ALA A 216 20.79 19.78 -26.19
N HIS A 217 19.69 19.01 -26.17
CA HIS A 217 19.41 17.94 -27.12
C HIS A 217 18.02 18.01 -27.76
N ASP A 218 17.26 19.09 -27.52
CA ASP A 218 16.02 19.46 -28.21
C ASP A 218 16.31 20.18 -29.55
#